data_AF-A0A6H2C4X7-F1
#
_entry.id   AF-A0A6H2C4X7-F1
#
_cell.length_a   1.000
_cell.length_b   1.000
_cell.length_c   1.000
_cell.angle_alpha   90.00
_cell.angle_beta   90.00
_cell.angle_gamma   90.00
#
_symmetry.space_group_name_H-M   'P 1'
#
loop_
_entity.id
_entity.type
_entity.pdbx_description
1 polymer ?
#
loop_
_entity_poly.entity_id
_entity_poly.type
_entity_poly.pdbx_seq_one_letter_code
_entity_poly.pdbx_strand_id
1 'polypeptide(L)'
;MNSKALPRQINNPEVGIYECEIHLKFRLIEEKSLLGDREQLLQVLLEALTEGSDDFLETLQASVKAQEISEFKASPQMRRQMMRLRNFADTIQ
;
A
#
# COMPACT_ATOMS: atom_id res chain seq x y z
N MET A 1 41.70 10.54 19.76
CA MET A 1 40.31 10.06 19.95
C MET A 1 39.94 9.28 18.70
N ASN A 2 39.87 7.95 18.78
CA ASN A 2 39.55 7.10 17.63
C ASN A 2 38.07 6.73 17.70
N SER A 3 37.20 7.52 17.07
CA SER A 3 35.80 7.16 16.86
C SER A 3 35.74 6.05 15.81
N LYS A 4 35.72 4.78 16.26
CA LYS A 4 35.33 3.68 15.37
C LYS A 4 33.83 3.81 15.09
N ALA A 5 33.46 3.94 13.82
CA ALA A 5 32.08 3.81 13.41
C ALA A 5 31.58 2.41 13.81
N LEU A 6 30.42 2.36 14.46
CA LEU A 6 29.78 1.10 14.83
C LEU A 6 29.42 0.32 13.55
N PRO A 7 29.66 -1.00 13.51
CA PRO A 7 29.27 -1.83 12.38
C PRO A 7 27.73 -1.83 12.26
N ARG A 8 27.21 -1.29 11.15
CA ARG A 8 25.77 -1.31 10.83
C ARG A 8 25.36 -2.76 10.55
N GLN A 9 24.52 -3.33 11.42
CA GLN A 9 23.96 -4.66 11.22
C GLN A 9 22.78 -4.60 10.22
N ILE A 10 22.79 -5.57 9.31
CA ILE A 10 22.07 -5.60 8.02
C ILE A 10 20.74 -6.33 8.21
N ASN A 11 19.83 -5.80 9.01
CA ASN A 11 18.47 -6.35 9.15
C ASN A 11 17.44 -5.21 9.18
N ASN A 12 17.53 -4.32 8.19
CA ASN A 12 16.49 -3.32 7.93
C ASN A 12 15.31 -4.03 7.25
N PRO A 13 14.03 -3.79 7.62
CA PRO A 13 12.90 -4.22 6.81
C PRO A 13 13.10 -3.58 5.44
N GLU A 14 13.17 -4.40 4.41
CA GLU A 14 13.38 -3.98 3.03
C GLU A 14 12.10 -3.31 2.52
N VAL A 15 11.85 -2.08 3.01
CA VAL A 15 10.75 -1.23 2.60
C VAL A 15 11.21 -0.34 1.44
N GLY A 16 10.40 -0.32 0.39
CA GLY A 16 10.57 0.50 -0.80
C GLY A 16 9.35 1.36 -1.07
N ILE A 17 9.47 2.32 -1.99
CA ILE A 17 8.33 3.10 -2.47
C ILE A 17 7.91 2.56 -3.82
N TYR A 18 6.65 2.22 -3.95
CA TYR A 18 6.08 1.64 -5.15
C TYR A 18 5.08 2.61 -5.78
N GLU A 19 5.19 2.78 -7.09
CA GLU A 19 4.13 3.35 -7.90
C GLU A 19 3.18 2.22 -8.28
N CYS A 20 1.91 2.36 -7.89
CA CYS A 20 0.90 1.33 -8.06
C CYS A 20 -0.22 1.83 -8.97
N GLU A 21 -0.65 0.97 -9.90
CA GLU A 21 -1.77 1.22 -10.81
C GLU A 21 -2.71 0.01 -10.74
N ILE A 22 -3.98 0.26 -10.43
CA ILE A 22 -5.02 -0.75 -10.33
C ILE A 22 -6.15 -0.37 -11.27
N HIS A 23 -6.34 -1.16 -12.32
CA HIS A 23 -7.48 -1.06 -13.25
C HIS A 23 -8.36 -2.28 -13.09
N LEU A 24 -9.54 -2.09 -12.52
CA LEU A 24 -10.50 -3.15 -12.23
C LEU A 24 -11.82 -2.87 -12.92
N LYS A 25 -12.40 -3.91 -13.51
CA LYS A 25 -13.80 -3.96 -13.93
C LYS A 25 -14.43 -5.23 -13.37
N PHE A 26 -15.55 -5.08 -12.71
CA PHE A 26 -16.26 -6.17 -12.06
C PHE A 26 -17.76 -5.88 -12.05
N ARG A 27 -18.58 -6.91 -11.85
CA ARG A 27 -19.99 -6.79 -11.48
C ARG A 27 -20.12 -7.11 -9.99
N LEU A 28 -21.03 -6.41 -9.32
CA LEU A 28 -21.25 -6.55 -7.89
C LEU A 28 -22.75 -6.59 -7.61
N ILE A 29 -23.17 -7.52 -6.77
CA ILE A 29 -24.48 -7.52 -6.11
C ILE A 29 -24.29 -6.80 -4.77
N GLU A 30 -24.95 -5.66 -4.59
CA GLU A 30 -24.85 -4.87 -3.36
C GLU A 30 -26.15 -4.09 -3.06
N GLU A 31 -26.33 -3.71 -1.80
CA GLU A 31 -27.44 -2.86 -1.39
C GLU A 31 -27.34 -1.45 -2.01
N LYS A 32 -28.45 -0.98 -2.61
CA LYS A 32 -28.51 0.34 -3.26
C LYS A 32 -28.20 1.51 -2.33
N SER A 33 -28.52 1.38 -1.04
CA SER A 33 -28.22 2.34 0.02
C SER A 33 -26.72 2.59 0.16
N LEU A 34 -25.89 1.56 -0.03
CA LEU A 34 -24.43 1.63 0.14
C LEU A 34 -23.74 2.32 -1.04
N LEU A 35 -24.34 2.27 -2.23
CA LEU A 35 -23.79 2.90 -3.44
C LEU A 35 -24.22 4.36 -3.63
N GLY A 36 -25.12 4.87 -2.77
CA GLY A 36 -25.65 6.23 -2.87
C GLY A 36 -24.72 7.33 -2.35
N ASP A 37 -23.76 6.98 -1.48
CA ASP A 37 -22.81 7.93 -0.90
C ASP A 37 -21.50 7.93 -1.69
N ARG A 38 -21.22 9.05 -2.37
CA ARG A 38 -20.01 9.23 -3.17
C ARG A 38 -18.72 9.15 -2.34
N GLU A 39 -18.75 9.59 -1.08
CA GLU A 39 -17.56 9.62 -0.23
C GLU A 39 -17.18 8.22 0.28
N GLN A 40 -18.19 7.37 0.49
CA GLN A 40 -18.01 5.99 0.96
C GLN A 40 -17.93 4.96 -0.16
N LEU A 41 -18.39 5.30 -1.37
CA LEU A 41 -18.47 4.37 -2.50
C LEU A 41 -17.16 3.61 -2.73
N LEU A 42 -16.01 4.32 -2.76
CA LEU A 42 -14.72 3.66 -2.99
C LEU A 42 -14.41 2.63 -1.88
N GLN A 43 -14.68 2.97 -0.63
CA GLN A 43 -14.42 2.09 0.51
C GLN A 43 -15.26 0.82 0.43
N VAL A 44 -16.58 0.95 0.16
CA VAL A 44 -17.49 -0.18 -0.02
C VAL A 44 -17.02 -1.10 -1.15
N LEU A 45 -16.62 -0.52 -2.29
CA LEU A 45 -16.12 -1.30 -3.42
C LEU A 45 -14.80 -2.05 -3.09
N LEU A 46 -13.90 -1.43 -2.32
CA LEU A 46 -12.66 -2.07 -1.88
C LEU A 46 -12.92 -3.23 -0.89
N GLU A 47 -13.91 -3.08 -0.01
CA GLU A 47 -14.33 -4.13 0.91
C GLU A 47 -14.87 -5.35 0.15
N ALA A 48 -15.79 -5.15 -0.79
CA ALA A 48 -16.32 -6.22 -1.62
C ALA A 48 -15.22 -6.93 -2.44
N LEU A 49 -14.28 -6.16 -3.00
CA LEU A 49 -13.11 -6.70 -3.72
C LEU A 49 -12.18 -7.51 -2.82
N THR A 50 -12.12 -7.21 -1.51
CA THR A 50 -11.28 -7.92 -0.55
C THR A 50 -11.93 -9.21 -0.05
N GLU A 51 -13.26 -9.21 0.10
CA GLU A 51 -14.02 -10.38 0.54
C GLU A 51 -13.98 -11.52 -0.50
N GLY A 52 -13.96 -11.18 -1.80
CA GLY A 52 -13.67 -12.14 -2.86
C GLY A 52 -14.67 -13.29 -3.00
N SER A 53 -15.92 -13.09 -2.54
CA SER A 53 -16.97 -14.10 -2.63
C SER A 53 -17.54 -14.19 -4.05
N ASP A 54 -17.45 -15.38 -4.65
CA ASP A 54 -17.95 -15.69 -6.00
C ASP A 54 -19.48 -15.47 -6.15
N ASP A 55 -20.22 -15.41 -5.04
CA ASP A 55 -21.68 -15.22 -5.06
C ASP A 55 -22.11 -13.77 -5.30
N PHE A 56 -21.25 -12.80 -4.99
CA PHE A 56 -21.59 -11.37 -5.03
C PHE A 56 -20.72 -10.57 -5.97
N LEU A 57 -19.50 -11.04 -6.27
CA LEU A 57 -18.54 -10.30 -7.08
C LEU A 57 -18.03 -11.15 -8.25
N GLU A 58 -18.20 -10.63 -9.46
CA GLU A 58 -17.65 -11.23 -10.68
C GLU A 58 -16.59 -10.27 -11.27
N THR A 59 -15.31 -10.66 -11.21
CA THR A 59 -14.23 -9.88 -11.83
C THR A 59 -14.19 -10.10 -13.34
N LEU A 60 -14.35 -9.04 -14.12
CA LEU A 60 -14.35 -9.08 -15.59
C LEU A 60 -12.98 -8.77 -16.19
N GLN A 61 -12.29 -7.76 -15.64
CA GLN A 61 -10.95 -7.35 -16.08
C GLN A 61 -10.15 -6.90 -14.86
N ALA A 62 -8.91 -7.37 -14.75
CA ALA A 62 -7.97 -6.94 -13.73
C ALA A 62 -6.59 -6.69 -14.35
N SER A 63 -6.07 -5.50 -14.13
CA SER A 63 -4.69 -5.14 -14.40
C SER A 63 -4.12 -4.46 -13.17
N VAL A 64 -3.12 -5.09 -12.56
CA VAL A 64 -2.44 -4.58 -11.36
C VAL A 64 -0.96 -4.45 -11.69
N LYS A 65 -0.42 -3.26 -11.48
CA LYS A 65 1.00 -2.97 -11.63
C LYS A 65 1.52 -2.39 -10.32
N ALA A 66 2.69 -2.85 -9.90
CA ALA A 66 3.46 -2.26 -8.83
C ALA A 66 4.91 -2.21 -9.29
N GLN A 67 5.49 -1.01 -9.29
CA GLN A 67 6.87 -0.80 -9.70
C GLN A 67 7.59 -0.02 -8.61
N GLU A 68 8.73 -0.54 -8.14
CA GLU A 68 9.58 0.20 -7.22
C GLU A 68 10.14 1.45 -7.91
N ILE A 69 10.06 2.59 -7.22
CA ILE A 69 10.53 3.88 -7.67
C ILE A 69 11.45 4.51 -6.63
N SER A 70 12.24 5.49 -7.08
CA SER A 70 13.10 6.26 -6.18
C SER A 70 12.28 7.04 -5.14
N GLU A 71 12.72 6.98 -3.88
CA GLU A 71 12.11 7.71 -2.76
C GLU A 71 12.03 9.23 -2.97
N PHE A 72 12.87 9.80 -3.84
CA PHE A 72 12.83 11.22 -4.17
C PHE A 72 11.56 11.64 -4.89
N LYS A 73 10.84 10.70 -5.50
CA LYS A 73 9.52 10.94 -6.12
C LYS A 73 8.37 10.99 -5.10
N ALA A 74 8.61 10.56 -3.85
CA ALA A 74 7.58 10.50 -2.84
C ALA A 74 7.36 11.84 -2.11
N SER A 75 6.18 11.98 -1.50
CA SER A 75 5.84 13.17 -0.73
C SER A 75 6.80 13.39 0.46
N PRO A 76 6.97 14.64 0.94
CA PRO A 76 7.77 14.89 2.15
C PRO A 76 7.33 14.07 3.36
N GLN A 77 6.03 13.79 3.50
CA GLN A 77 5.50 12.96 4.58
C GLN A 77 5.94 11.50 4.45
N MET A 78 5.86 10.91 3.25
CA MET A 78 6.30 9.54 3.00
C MET A 78 7.80 9.38 3.19
N ARG A 79 8.61 10.33 2.70
CA ARG A 79 10.07 10.32 2.93
C ARG A 79 10.42 10.36 4.42
N ARG A 80 9.69 11.14 5.22
CA ARG A 80 9.84 11.12 6.68
C ARG A 80 9.46 9.78 7.29
N GLN A 81 8.43 9.10 6.79
CA GLN A 81 8.09 7.75 7.25
C GLN A 81 9.15 6.73 6.86
N MET A 82 9.70 6.78 5.66
CA MET A 82 10.81 5.90 5.26
C MET A 82 12.02 6.03 6.18
N MET A 83 12.40 7.27 6.54
CA MET A 83 13.45 7.51 7.53
C MET A 83 13.10 6.90 8.89
N ARG A 84 11.86 7.08 9.37
CA ARG A 84 11.42 6.48 10.65
C ARG A 84 11.45 4.96 10.63
N LEU A 85 10.94 4.33 9.58
CA LEU A 85 10.88 2.87 9.46
C LEU A 85 12.28 2.25 9.46
N ARG A 86 13.20 2.86 8.71
CA ARG A 86 14.61 2.41 8.67
C ARG A 86 15.32 2.60 10.01
N ASN A 87 15.12 3.74 10.65
CA ASN A 87 15.75 4.00 11.96
C ASN A 87 15.10 3.20 13.10
N PHE A 88 13.82 2.86 13.01
CA PHE A 88 13.11 2.07 14.04
C PHE A 88 13.58 0.62 14.03
N ALA A 89 13.84 0.06 12.86
CA ALA A 89 14.47 -1.24 12.73
C ALA A 89 15.89 -1.27 13.29
N ASP A 90 16.62 -0.15 13.20
CA ASP A 90 17.92 0.01 13.86
C ASP A 90 17.81 0.08 15.40
N THR A 91 16.61 0.29 15.97
CA THR A 91 16.40 0.56 17.41
C THR A 91 15.82 -0.63 18.20
N ILE A 92 15.17 -1.61 17.55
CA ILE A 92 14.63 -2.82 18.24
C ILE A 92 15.69 -3.94 18.35
N GLN A 93 16.97 -3.60 18.27
CA GLN A 93 18.09 -4.53 18.49
C GLN A 93 18.89 -4.15 19.72
#